data_AF-A0A250FZ05-F1
#
_entry.id   AF-A0A250FZ05-F1
#
_cell.length_a   1.000
_cell.length_b   1.000
_cell.length_c   1.000
_cell.angle_alpha   90.00
_cell.angle_beta   90.00
_cell.angle_gamma   90.00
#
_symmetry.space_group_name_H-M   'P 1'
#
loop_
_entity.id
_entity.type
_entity.pdbx_description
1 polymer ?
#
loop_
_entity_poly.entity_id
_entity_poly.type
_entity_poly.pdbx_seq_one_letter_code
_entity_poly.pdbx_strand_id
1 'polypeptide(L)'
;MAVYTMSKRSSLIPPMNVVKETVFINGEEFVFDSLTLTQELNDCQSFELIQKITSEKELWLKSPQKLTEMIGDSVLIRFEYGKEAYRYEFSGYITEVLIDSAWQGSRDNVIRFIGQGKVVVLEDTPSMYSFVDQHLVNIVKTIAQEKEFGIKCRPRFEGVLPFVM
;
A
#
# COMPACT_ATOMS: atom_id res chain seq x y z
N MET A 1 0.58 6.84 -15.25
CA MET A 1 0.06 5.70 -14.50
C MET A 1 0.98 4.52 -14.76
N ALA A 2 1.74 4.09 -13.75
CA ALA A 2 2.53 2.86 -13.84
C ALA A 2 1.83 1.81 -12.97
N VAL A 3 1.36 0.73 -13.61
CA VAL A 3 0.72 -0.39 -12.93
C VAL A 3 1.65 -1.58 -13.06
N TYR A 4 2.06 -2.13 -11.92
CA TYR A 4 2.84 -3.36 -11.85
C TYR A 4 1.94 -4.46 -11.33
N THR A 5 1.56 -5.40 -12.19
CA THR A 5 0.76 -6.58 -11.83
C THR A 5 1.64 -7.82 -11.92
N MET A 6 1.78 -8.54 -10.81
CA MET A 6 2.52 -9.80 -10.75
C MET A 6 1.58 -10.92 -10.34
N SER A 7 1.56 -11.99 -11.14
CA SER A 7 0.77 -13.20 -10.90
C SER A 7 1.71 -14.40 -10.85
N LYS A 8 1.59 -15.22 -9.81
CA LYS A 8 2.44 -16.40 -9.62
C LYS A 8 2.04 -17.49 -10.63
N ARG A 9 2.64 -17.49 -11.82
CA ARG A 9 2.45 -18.57 -12.81
C ARG A 9 3.40 -19.73 -12.55
N SER A 10 2.88 -20.93 -12.33
CA SER A 10 3.68 -22.16 -12.38
C SER A 10 4.10 -22.42 -13.84
N SER A 11 5.38 -22.27 -14.17
CA SER A 11 5.91 -22.77 -15.45
C SER A 11 7.35 -23.25 -15.30
N LEU A 12 7.64 -24.41 -15.92
CA LEU A 12 8.89 -25.20 -15.87
C LEU A 12 10.07 -24.59 -16.65
N ILE A 13 10.11 -23.26 -16.81
CA ILE A 13 11.20 -22.55 -17.50
C ILE A 13 11.67 -21.43 -16.56
N PRO A 14 12.95 -21.35 -16.17
CA PRO A 14 13.40 -20.27 -15.31
C PRO A 14 13.32 -18.96 -16.10
N PRO A 15 12.49 -17.97 -15.69
CA PRO A 15 12.49 -16.68 -16.34
C PRO A 15 13.83 -16.01 -16.09
N MET A 16 14.47 -15.48 -17.14
CA MET A 16 15.52 -14.47 -16.93
C MET A 16 14.83 -13.29 -16.22
N ASN A 17 15.27 -13.01 -15.00
CA ASN A 17 14.81 -11.93 -14.11
C ASN A 17 13.63 -12.27 -13.18
N VAL A 18 13.79 -13.30 -12.34
CA VAL A 18 12.85 -13.55 -11.22
C VAL A 18 13.09 -12.50 -10.14
N VAL A 19 12.15 -11.56 -10.01
CA VAL A 19 12.01 -10.74 -8.81
C VAL A 19 11.38 -11.62 -7.74
N LYS A 20 11.95 -11.64 -6.54
CA LYS A 20 11.33 -12.31 -5.40
C LYS A 20 10.50 -11.28 -4.65
N GLU A 21 9.18 -11.51 -4.59
CA GLU A 21 8.27 -10.70 -3.79
C GLU A 21 8.04 -11.34 -2.42
N THR A 22 7.98 -10.53 -1.38
CA THR A 22 7.59 -10.97 -0.03
C THR A 22 6.75 -9.88 0.61
N VAL A 23 5.60 -10.26 1.15
CA VAL A 23 4.65 -9.34 1.78
C VAL A 23 4.58 -9.67 3.26
N PHE A 24 4.62 -8.66 4.10
CA PHE A 24 4.43 -8.76 5.54
C PHE A 24 3.24 -7.89 5.94
N ILE A 25 2.33 -8.44 6.75
CA ILE A 25 1.22 -7.72 7.37
C ILE A 25 1.46 -7.77 8.89
N ASN A 26 1.56 -6.62 9.55
CA ASN A 26 1.95 -6.49 10.96
C ASN A 26 3.23 -7.27 11.33
N GLY A 27 4.17 -7.35 10.39
CA GLY A 27 5.44 -8.05 10.57
C GLY A 27 5.38 -9.56 10.32
N GLU A 28 4.21 -10.15 10.11
CA GLU A 28 4.05 -11.57 9.76
C GLU A 28 4.02 -11.76 8.24
N GLU A 29 4.72 -12.77 7.73
CA GLU A 29 4.74 -13.07 6.30
C GLU A 29 3.35 -13.50 5.83
N PHE A 30 2.85 -12.83 4.79
CA PHE A 30 1.52 -13.05 4.24
C PHE A 30 1.58 -13.72 2.88
N VAL A 31 0.81 -14.81 2.72
CA VAL A 31 0.72 -15.57 1.47
C VAL A 31 -0.40 -15.00 0.59
N PHE A 32 -0.04 -14.65 -0.64
CA PHE A 32 -0.94 -14.08 -1.65
C PHE A 32 -0.80 -14.79 -3.00
N ASP A 33 -1.83 -14.69 -3.83
CA ASP A 33 -1.87 -15.24 -5.20
C ASP A 33 -1.52 -14.19 -6.26
N SER A 34 -1.93 -12.95 -6.03
CA SER A 34 -1.65 -11.80 -6.91
C SER A 34 -1.32 -10.56 -6.09
N LEU A 35 -0.40 -9.77 -6.61
CA LEU A 35 -0.06 -8.44 -6.10
C LEU A 35 -0.09 -7.45 -7.25
N THR A 36 -0.82 -6.36 -7.05
CA THR A 36 -0.79 -5.19 -7.91
C THR A 36 -0.29 -4.00 -7.10
N LEU A 37 0.72 -3.30 -7.63
CA LEU A 37 1.17 -2.01 -7.11
C LEU A 37 0.89 -0.94 -8.16
N THR A 38 0.15 0.09 -7.78
CA THR A 38 -0.23 1.20 -8.65
C THR A 38 0.43 2.48 -8.17
N GLN A 39 1.13 3.14 -9.08
CA GLN A 39 1.71 4.45 -8.83
C GLN A 39 1.24 5.44 -9.89
N GLU A 40 0.54 6.46 -9.42
CA GLU A 40 0.14 7.61 -10.23
C GLU A 40 0.92 8.86 -9.84
N LEU A 41 0.99 9.80 -10.77
CA LEU A 41 1.63 11.09 -10.50
C LEU A 41 0.65 11.94 -9.71
N ASN A 42 1.13 12.56 -8.62
CA ASN A 42 0.33 13.37 -7.71
C ASN A 42 -0.74 12.60 -6.92
N ASP A 43 -0.55 11.28 -6.76
CA ASP A 43 -1.44 10.45 -5.95
C ASP A 43 -0.64 9.58 -4.97
N CYS A 44 -1.31 9.10 -3.93
CA CYS A 44 -0.75 8.10 -3.03
C CYS A 44 -0.59 6.77 -3.78
N GLN A 45 0.57 6.15 -3.63
CA GLN A 45 0.76 4.78 -4.14
C GLN A 45 -0.26 3.85 -3.49
N SER A 46 -0.86 2.97 -4.27
CA SER A 46 -1.82 1.98 -3.77
C SER A 46 -1.39 0.56 -4.12
N PHE A 47 -1.87 -0.39 -3.34
CA PHE A 47 -1.65 -1.81 -3.58
C PHE A 47 -2.94 -2.60 -3.46
N GLU A 48 -2.98 -3.73 -4.16
CA GLU A 48 -4.02 -4.74 -4.04
C GLU A 48 -3.35 -6.11 -3.91
N LEU A 49 -3.67 -6.82 -2.85
CA LEU A 49 -3.31 -8.23 -2.66
C LEU A 49 -4.56 -9.07 -2.85
N ILE A 50 -4.46 -10.10 -3.68
CA ILE A 50 -5.53 -11.06 -3.90
C ILE A 50 -5.13 -12.40 -3.28
N GLN A 51 -6.02 -12.95 -2.47
CA GLN A 51 -5.96 -14.30 -1.97
C GLN A 51 -7.15 -15.10 -2.50
N LYS A 52 -6.88 -16.14 -3.27
CA LYS A 52 -7.88 -17.09 -3.76
C LYS A 52 -8.27 -18.03 -2.64
N ILE A 53 -9.57 -18.23 -2.50
CA ILE A 53 -10.13 -19.18 -1.55
C ILE A 53 -10.44 -20.46 -2.30
N THR A 54 -9.76 -21.55 -1.94
CA THR A 54 -9.86 -22.82 -2.66
C THR A 54 -11.05 -23.65 -2.16
N SER A 55 -11.55 -23.39 -0.93
CA SER A 55 -12.77 -24.04 -0.42
C SER A 55 -13.69 -23.09 0.37
N GLU A 56 -15.01 -23.31 0.30
CA GLU A 56 -15.98 -22.58 1.15
C GLU A 56 -15.69 -22.73 2.65
N LYS A 57 -15.06 -23.84 3.09
CA LYS A 57 -14.66 -24.02 4.49
C LYS A 57 -13.60 -23.01 4.93
N GLU A 58 -12.65 -22.65 4.07
CA GLU A 58 -11.61 -21.64 4.36
C GLU A 58 -12.19 -20.23 4.49
N LEU A 59 -13.24 -19.91 3.73
CA LEU A 59 -14.02 -18.67 3.82
C LEU A 59 -14.63 -18.49 5.22
N TRP A 60 -15.25 -19.54 5.75
CA TRP A 60 -15.89 -19.50 7.08
C TRP A 60 -14.89 -19.63 8.24
N LEU A 61 -13.67 -20.13 7.98
CA LEU A 61 -12.58 -20.22 8.96
C LEU A 61 -11.95 -18.85 9.26
N LYS A 62 -11.94 -17.93 8.29
CA LYS A 62 -11.65 -16.51 8.53
C LYS A 62 -12.96 -15.83 8.92
N SER A 63 -13.23 -15.69 10.22
CA SER A 63 -14.39 -14.92 10.67
C SER A 63 -14.36 -13.53 10.01
N PRO A 64 -15.48 -13.02 9.46
CA PRO A 64 -15.53 -11.67 8.87
C PRO A 64 -14.97 -10.59 9.80
N GLN A 65 -15.12 -10.77 11.11
CA GLN A 65 -14.53 -9.94 12.16
C GLN A 65 -12.99 -9.86 12.05
N LYS A 66 -12.29 -10.99 11.87
CA LYS A 66 -10.84 -11.01 11.69
C LYS A 66 -10.41 -10.31 10.40
N LEU A 67 -11.23 -10.34 9.35
CA LEU A 67 -10.93 -9.64 8.10
C LEU A 67 -11.11 -8.13 8.24
N THR A 68 -12.12 -7.68 8.98
CA THR A 68 -12.30 -6.25 9.28
C THR A 68 -11.26 -5.71 10.24
N GLU A 69 -10.76 -6.55 11.16
CA GLU A 69 -9.65 -6.18 12.07
C GLU A 69 -8.34 -5.90 11.34
N MET A 70 -8.18 -6.40 10.11
CA MET A 70 -6.98 -6.13 9.30
C MET A 70 -6.95 -4.71 8.73
N ILE A 71 -8.06 -3.96 8.76
CA ILE A 71 -8.06 -2.55 8.33
C ILE A 71 -7.23 -1.73 9.31
N GLY A 72 -6.27 -0.99 8.79
CA GLY A 72 -5.27 -0.24 9.56
C GLY A 72 -3.96 -1.01 9.79
N ASP A 73 -3.90 -2.31 9.46
CA ASP A 73 -2.68 -3.09 9.61
C ASP A 73 -1.57 -2.57 8.71
N SER A 74 -0.35 -2.57 9.26
CA SER A 74 0.85 -2.16 8.54
C SER A 74 1.22 -3.21 7.49
N VAL A 75 1.54 -2.76 6.28
CA VAL A 75 1.96 -3.63 5.17
C VAL A 75 3.36 -3.23 4.71
N LEU A 76 4.22 -4.23 4.56
CA LEU A 76 5.55 -4.09 3.95
C LEU A 76 5.67 -5.07 2.77
N ILE A 77 5.92 -4.54 1.59
CA ILE A 77 6.13 -5.31 0.36
C ILE A 77 7.59 -5.14 -0.05
N ARG A 78 8.32 -6.25 -0.12
CA ARG A 78 9.71 -6.30 -0.53
C ARG A 78 9.85 -6.95 -1.89
N PHE A 79 10.62 -6.31 -2.75
CA PHE A 79 11.02 -6.84 -4.05
C PHE A 79 12.55 -6.99 -4.05
N GLU A 80 13.02 -8.21 -4.22
CA GLU A 80 14.45 -8.51 -4.29
C GLU A 80 14.81 -9.02 -5.68
N TYR A 81 15.80 -8.38 -6.31
CA TYR A 81 16.32 -8.79 -7.61
C TYR A 81 17.83 -9.05 -7.52
N GLY A 82 18.26 -10.23 -8.02
CA GLY A 82 19.66 -10.62 -8.17
C GLY A 82 20.47 -10.59 -6.87
N LYS A 83 20.41 -11.68 -6.07
CA LYS A 83 21.21 -11.88 -4.82
C LYS A 83 21.40 -10.58 -4.00
N GLU A 84 20.30 -9.88 -3.74
CA GLU A 84 20.21 -8.66 -2.91
C GLU A 84 20.77 -7.35 -3.49
N ALA A 85 21.27 -7.32 -4.72
CA ALA A 85 21.86 -6.09 -5.29
C ALA A 85 20.82 -4.97 -5.51
N TYR A 86 19.57 -5.33 -5.76
CA TYR A 86 18.48 -4.37 -5.97
C TYR A 86 17.30 -4.76 -5.08
N ARG A 87 17.04 -3.90 -4.08
CA ARG A 87 15.92 -4.02 -3.15
C ARG A 87 15.01 -2.82 -3.30
N TYR A 88 13.74 -3.08 -3.48
CA TYR A 88 12.70 -2.06 -3.39
C TYR A 88 11.72 -2.44 -2.29
N GLU A 89 11.39 -1.47 -1.45
CA GLU A 89 10.43 -1.65 -0.37
C GLU A 89 9.28 -0.66 -0.55
N PHE A 90 8.07 -1.18 -0.49
CA PHE A 90 6.86 -0.39 -0.37
C PHE A 90 6.28 -0.61 1.02
N SER A 91 5.85 0.47 1.68
CA SER A 91 5.21 0.40 2.99
C SER A 91 3.93 1.20 3.01
N GLY A 92 2.90 0.66 3.63
CA GLY A 92 1.58 1.26 3.67
C GLY A 92 0.69 0.64 4.74
N TYR A 93 -0.60 0.88 4.61
CA TYR A 93 -1.63 0.35 5.50
C TYR A 93 -2.77 -0.25 4.67
N ILE A 94 -3.41 -1.29 5.19
CA ILE A 94 -4.67 -1.80 4.61
C ILE A 94 -5.77 -0.79 4.90
N THR A 95 -6.43 -0.30 3.87
CA THR A 95 -7.54 0.64 3.99
C THR A 95 -8.88 -0.07 3.82
N GLU A 96 -8.92 -1.13 3.02
CA GLU A 96 -10.15 -1.85 2.69
C GLU A 96 -9.90 -3.36 2.53
N VAL A 97 -10.91 -4.15 2.91
CA VAL A 97 -10.93 -5.60 2.68
C VAL A 97 -12.25 -5.97 2.02
N LEU A 98 -12.18 -6.53 0.81
CA LEU A 98 -13.35 -6.92 0.03
C LEU A 98 -13.38 -8.44 -0.15
N ILE A 99 -14.57 -9.02 -0.04
CA ILE A 99 -14.81 -10.43 -0.33
C ILE A 99 -15.67 -10.49 -1.57
N ASP A 100 -15.08 -10.93 -2.68
CA ASP A 100 -15.85 -11.21 -3.88
C ASP A 100 -16.26 -12.68 -3.85
N SER A 101 -17.57 -12.89 -3.76
CA SER A 101 -18.16 -14.21 -4.00
C SER A 101 -18.56 -14.33 -5.46
N ALA A 102 -18.49 -15.56 -5.98
CA ALA A 102 -18.76 -15.92 -7.37
C ALA A 102 -20.25 -15.75 -7.81
N TRP A 103 -20.97 -14.70 -7.39
CA TRP A 103 -22.39 -14.49 -7.78
C TRP A 103 -22.58 -13.75 -9.12
N GLN A 104 -21.54 -13.24 -9.77
CA GLN A 104 -21.66 -12.65 -11.11
C GLN A 104 -20.49 -13.04 -12.02
N GLY A 105 -20.43 -14.32 -12.41
CA GLY A 105 -19.59 -14.78 -13.53
C GLY A 105 -18.09 -14.88 -13.29
N SER A 106 -17.59 -14.53 -12.10
CA SER A 106 -16.22 -14.84 -11.66
C SER A 106 -16.17 -16.28 -11.13
N ARG A 107 -15.17 -17.07 -11.53
CA ARG A 107 -15.09 -18.51 -11.22
C ARG A 107 -14.51 -18.84 -9.84
N ASP A 108 -13.86 -17.86 -9.19
CA ASP A 108 -13.10 -18.07 -7.96
C ASP A 108 -13.63 -17.13 -6.86
N ASN A 109 -13.77 -17.65 -5.63
CA ASN A 109 -13.97 -16.82 -4.45
C ASN A 109 -12.64 -16.16 -4.08
N VAL A 110 -12.60 -14.84 -3.93
CA VAL A 110 -11.34 -14.12 -3.65
C VAL A 110 -11.53 -13.09 -2.54
N ILE A 111 -10.49 -12.96 -1.72
CA ILE A 111 -10.35 -11.85 -0.77
C ILE A 111 -9.37 -10.85 -1.37
N ARG A 112 -9.77 -9.58 -1.43
CA ARG A 112 -8.94 -8.47 -1.86
C ARG A 112 -8.59 -7.62 -0.66
N PHE A 113 -7.30 -7.44 -0.40
CA PHE A 113 -6.78 -6.50 0.58
C PHE A 113 -6.24 -5.31 -0.18
N ILE A 114 -6.92 -4.17 -0.05
CA ILE A 114 -6.58 -2.93 -0.72
C ILE A 114 -5.97 -2.00 0.32
N GLY A 115 -4.91 -1.31 -0.08
CA GLY A 115 -4.28 -0.35 0.81
C GLY A 115 -3.52 0.74 0.06
N GLN A 116 -3.06 1.69 0.86
CA GLN A 116 -2.36 2.87 0.38
C GLN A 116 -1.01 3.02 1.09
N GLY A 117 -0.08 3.71 0.45
CA GLY A 117 1.22 4.01 1.01
C GLY A 117 1.10 4.85 2.29
N LYS A 118 2.19 4.89 3.08
CA LYS A 118 2.22 5.57 4.39
C LYS A 118 1.68 7.00 4.40
N VAL A 119 1.71 7.72 3.27
CA VAL A 119 1.25 9.10 3.14
C VAL A 119 -0.27 9.23 3.38
N VAL A 120 -1.06 8.15 3.25
CA VAL A 120 -2.51 8.15 3.53
C VAL A 120 -2.88 8.68 4.92
N VAL A 121 -1.99 8.56 5.91
CA VAL A 121 -2.19 9.10 7.25
C VAL A 121 -2.26 10.63 7.30
N LEU A 122 -1.98 11.33 6.19
CA LEU A 122 -2.17 12.77 6.05
C LEU A 122 -3.62 13.12 5.65
N GLU A 123 -4.32 12.23 4.93
CA GLU A 123 -5.70 12.45 4.49
C GLU A 123 -6.68 12.40 5.68
N ASP A 124 -6.42 11.53 6.66
CA ASP A 124 -7.30 11.28 7.80
C ASP A 124 -6.99 12.18 9.02
N THR A 125 -6.21 13.25 8.84
CA THR A 125 -5.88 14.17 9.94
C THR A 125 -6.82 15.38 9.90
N PRO A 126 -7.94 15.41 10.67
CA PRO A 126 -8.75 16.61 10.81
C PRO A 126 -7.90 17.67 11.49
N SER A 127 -7.34 18.56 10.70
CA SER A 127 -6.41 19.55 11.22
C SER A 127 -6.83 20.94 10.78
N MET A 128 -7.23 21.75 11.75
CA MET A 128 -7.39 23.19 11.60
C MET A 128 -6.01 23.87 11.67
N TYR A 129 -5.03 23.35 10.91
CA TYR A 129 -3.74 24.01 10.86
C TYR A 129 -3.91 25.34 10.15
N SER A 130 -3.48 26.41 10.81
CA SER A 130 -3.37 27.72 10.18
C SER A 130 -1.94 28.20 10.33
N PHE A 131 -1.36 28.64 9.23
CA PHE A 131 0.00 29.12 9.16
C PHE A 131 -0.02 30.56 8.67
N VAL A 132 0.60 31.44 9.45
CA VAL A 132 0.75 32.86 9.13
C VAL A 132 2.24 33.14 8.98
N ASP A 133 2.60 33.83 7.91
CA ASP A 133 3.96 34.25 7.62
C ASP A 133 5.00 33.10 7.72
N GLN A 134 4.70 31.96 7.07
CA GLN A 134 5.57 30.78 7.05
C GLN A 134 6.10 30.45 5.65
N HIS A 135 7.32 29.91 5.58
CA HIS A 135 7.82 29.26 4.37
C HIS A 135 7.15 27.89 4.16
N LEU A 136 6.91 27.50 2.91
CA LEU A 136 6.28 26.21 2.60
C LEU A 136 7.05 25.01 3.19
N VAL A 137 8.39 25.11 3.25
CA VAL A 137 9.24 24.08 3.85
C VAL A 137 8.92 23.89 5.35
N ASN A 138 8.62 24.97 6.06
CA ASN A 138 8.30 24.90 7.49
C ASN A 138 6.93 24.29 7.71
N ILE A 139 5.94 24.71 6.91
CA ILE A 139 4.57 24.17 6.94
C ILE A 139 4.61 22.64 6.73
N VAL A 140 5.27 22.19 5.66
CA VAL A 140 5.38 20.76 5.34
C VAL A 140 6.10 19.99 6.43
N LYS A 141 7.15 20.56 7.03
CA LYS A 141 7.85 19.93 8.17
C LYS A 141 6.96 19.79 9.39
N THR A 142 6.17 20.81 9.73
CA THR A 142 5.26 20.77 10.88
C THR A 142 4.20 19.69 10.71
N ILE A 143 3.55 19.62 9.54
CA ILE A 143 2.52 18.61 9.24
C ILE A 143 3.11 17.19 9.29
N ALA A 144 4.38 17.05 8.91
CA ALA A 144 5.05 15.76 8.82
C ALA A 144 5.82 15.33 10.07
N GLN A 145 5.92 16.20 11.10
CA GLN A 145 6.87 16.04 12.19
C GLN A 145 6.64 14.76 13.02
N GLU A 146 5.40 14.30 13.10
CA GLU A 146 4.99 13.12 13.89
C GLU A 146 4.81 11.86 13.03
N LYS A 147 5.16 11.91 11.74
CA LYS A 147 4.84 10.83 10.79
C LYS A 147 6.04 9.92 10.54
N GLU A 148 5.79 8.62 10.36
CA GLU A 148 6.82 7.56 10.22
C GLU A 148 7.45 7.46 8.81
N PHE A 149 7.56 8.58 8.08
CA PHE A 149 8.14 8.63 6.75
C PHE A 149 8.94 9.92 6.49
N GLY A 150 10.00 9.82 5.69
CA GLY A 150 10.83 10.95 5.33
C GLY A 150 10.21 11.80 4.22
N ILE A 151 10.20 13.13 4.40
CA ILE A 151 9.72 14.07 3.36
C ILE A 151 10.88 14.84 2.74
N LYS A 152 10.86 14.91 1.40
CA LYS A 152 11.76 15.76 0.63
C LYS A 152 10.99 16.95 0.05
N CYS A 153 11.06 18.09 0.72
CA CYS A 153 10.43 19.33 0.27
C CYS A 153 11.44 20.21 -0.49
N ARG A 154 11.16 20.53 -1.76
CA ARG A 154 11.97 21.43 -2.60
C ARG A 154 11.04 22.37 -3.39
N PRO A 155 10.39 23.34 -2.73
CA PRO A 155 9.47 24.24 -3.40
C PRO A 155 10.21 25.18 -4.34
N ARG A 156 9.57 25.53 -5.46
CA ARG A 156 10.09 26.58 -6.37
C ARG A 156 9.94 27.98 -5.76
N PHE A 157 8.93 28.17 -4.93
CA PHE A 157 8.69 29.41 -4.19
C PHE A 157 9.37 29.34 -2.83
N GLU A 158 10.35 30.21 -2.62
CA GLU A 158 11.12 30.29 -1.36
C GLU A 158 10.67 31.44 -0.46
N GLY A 159 9.71 32.26 -0.91
CA GLY A 159 9.18 33.37 -0.13
C GLY A 159 8.32 32.93 1.04
N VAL A 160 7.89 33.92 1.83
CA VAL A 160 6.96 33.73 2.94
C VAL A 160 5.53 33.71 2.40
N LEU A 161 4.74 32.72 2.80
CA LEU A 161 3.31 32.68 2.54
C LEU A 161 2.61 33.51 3.61
N PRO A 162 1.87 34.58 3.25
CA PRO A 162 1.19 35.42 4.23
C PRO A 162 0.18 34.64 5.07
N PHE A 163 -0.52 33.69 4.44
CA PHE A 163 -1.54 32.89 5.09
C PHE A 163 -1.81 31.56 4.34
N VAL A 164 -1.95 30.47 5.08
CA VAL A 164 -2.35 29.13 4.59
C VAL A 164 -3.28 28.46 5.63
N MET A 165 -4.37 27.86 5.17
CA MET A 165 -5.26 26.94 5.90
C MET A 165 -5.39 25.63 5.14
#